data_AF-A0AAD6F3J4-F1
#
_entry.id   AF-A0AAD6F3J4-F1
#
_cell.length_a   1.000
_cell.length_b   1.000
_cell.length_c   1.000
_cell.angle_alpha   90.00
_cell.angle_beta   90.00
_cell.angle_gamma   90.00
#
_symmetry.space_group_name_H-M   'P 1'
#
loop_
_entity.id
_entity.type
_entity.pdbx_description
1 polymer ?
#
loop_
_entity_poly.entity_id
_entity_poly.type
_entity_poly.pdbx_seq_one_letter_code
_entity_poly.pdbx_strand_id
1 'polypeptide(L)'
;MAMSASSAVPGVKGQVPLDLAPNSVDDMYTGCKDKMEYRVKKEYMQSEKNKDKNFTLKRKKGKRPSTSLEKEQIMAIYVYTLDNPKIDLDLNEAV
;
A
#
# COMPACT_ATOMS: atom_id res chain seq x y z
N MET A 1 29.56 8.26 17.00
CA MET A 1 28.29 7.71 16.50
C MET A 1 27.17 8.43 17.23
N ALA A 2 26.49 9.37 16.58
CA ALA A 2 25.29 9.99 17.12
C ALA A 2 24.08 9.37 16.42
N MET A 3 23.22 8.71 17.18
CA MET A 3 21.93 8.21 16.72
C MET A 3 21.00 9.40 16.56
N SER A 4 20.56 9.68 15.33
CA SER A 4 19.56 10.72 15.05
C SER A 4 18.17 10.14 15.31
N ALA A 5 17.47 10.69 16.29
CA ALA A 5 16.08 10.33 16.57
C ALA A 5 15.18 10.94 15.48
N SER A 6 14.55 10.09 14.67
CA SER A 6 13.48 10.51 13.75
C SER A 6 12.15 10.06 14.34
N SER A 7 11.49 10.98 15.03
CA SER A 7 10.10 10.83 15.45
C SER A 7 9.24 11.73 14.56
N ALA A 8 8.56 11.14 13.57
CA ALA A 8 7.49 11.84 12.88
C ALA A 8 6.33 12.03 13.89
N VAL A 9 5.99 13.29 14.16
CA VAL A 9 4.89 13.67 15.05
C VAL A 9 3.69 14.04 14.17
N PRO A 10 2.50 13.43 14.34
CA PRO A 10 1.35 13.78 13.53
C PRO A 10 0.84 15.17 13.92
N GLY A 11 0.63 16.04 12.92
CA GLY A 11 -0.18 17.26 13.08
C GLY A 11 0.57 18.58 13.32
N VAL A 12 1.78 18.77 12.78
CA VAL A 12 2.41 20.09 12.78
C VAL A 12 1.89 20.90 11.58
N LYS A 13 1.17 22.00 11.84
CA LYS A 13 1.00 23.10 10.88
C LYS A 13 2.36 23.78 10.67
N GLY A 14 3.28 23.10 10.01
CA GLY A 14 4.63 23.54 9.73
C GLY A 14 5.04 23.04 8.36
N GLN A 15 5.87 23.81 7.66
CA GLN A 15 6.44 23.36 6.38
C GLN A 15 7.27 22.11 6.65
N VAL A 16 6.82 20.98 6.12
CA VAL A 16 7.61 19.74 6.11
C VAL A 16 8.69 19.92 5.03
N PRO A 17 9.98 19.88 5.37
CA PRO A 17 11.04 19.99 4.38
C PRO A 17 10.99 18.77 3.46
N LEU A 18 11.16 18.99 2.16
CA LEU A 18 11.28 17.90 1.21
C LEU A 18 12.64 17.21 1.39
N ASP A 19 12.64 15.88 1.37
CA ASP A 19 13.84 15.04 1.38
C ASP A 19 13.70 13.90 0.35
N LEU A 20 14.60 12.91 0.41
CA LEU A 20 14.58 11.74 -0.47
C LEU A 20 13.73 10.58 0.08
N ALA A 21 12.92 10.82 1.13
CA ALA A 21 12.11 9.82 1.83
C ALA A 21 12.91 8.56 2.22
N PRO A 22 14.06 8.69 2.93
CA PRO A 22 14.97 7.56 3.18
C PRO A 22 14.38 6.46 4.08
N ASN A 23 13.29 6.76 4.78
CA ASN A 23 12.59 5.80 5.65
C ASN A 23 11.37 5.17 4.98
N SER A 24 11.13 5.47 3.68
CA SER A 24 9.95 4.99 2.98
C SER A 24 10.17 3.62 2.34
N VAL A 25 9.11 2.84 2.18
CA VAL A 25 9.12 1.57 1.42
C VAL A 25 8.93 1.87 -0.08
N ASP A 26 10.02 1.93 -0.84
CA ASP A 26 10.07 2.38 -2.24
C ASP A 26 10.37 1.23 -3.25
N ASP A 27 9.83 0.04 -2.99
CA ASP A 27 10.18 -1.16 -3.75
C ASP A 27 9.66 -1.20 -5.20
N MET A 28 10.59 -1.17 -6.15
CA MET A 28 10.27 -1.33 -7.58
C MET A 28 10.06 -2.79 -8.02
N TYR A 29 10.39 -3.75 -7.15
CA TYR A 29 10.37 -5.20 -7.43
C TYR A 29 11.18 -5.67 -8.65
N THR A 30 12.15 -4.88 -9.13
CA THR A 30 12.97 -5.24 -10.29
C THR A 30 13.78 -6.51 -10.01
N GLY A 31 13.66 -7.52 -10.87
CA GLY A 31 14.36 -8.81 -10.74
C GLY A 31 13.74 -9.81 -9.75
N CYS A 32 12.66 -9.44 -9.04
CA CYS A 32 12.01 -10.34 -8.07
C CYS A 32 10.48 -10.43 -8.20
N LYS A 33 9.88 -9.86 -9.26
CA LYS A 33 8.43 -9.82 -9.50
C LYS A 33 7.74 -11.17 -9.31
N ASP A 34 8.20 -12.21 -10.00
CA ASP A 34 7.58 -13.55 -9.95
C ASP A 34 7.65 -14.18 -8.55
N LYS A 35 8.76 -13.96 -7.84
CA LYS A 35 8.94 -14.44 -6.46
C LYS A 35 8.00 -13.72 -5.51
N MET A 36 7.84 -12.41 -5.68
CA MET A 36 6.92 -11.61 -4.87
C MET A 36 5.47 -11.94 -5.18
N GLU A 37 5.12 -12.16 -6.44
CA GLU A 37 3.79 -12.62 -6.84
C GLU A 37 3.43 -13.94 -6.15
N TYR A 38 4.35 -14.90 -6.15
CA TYR A 38 4.17 -16.18 -5.45
C TYR A 38 3.92 -15.97 -3.94
N ARG A 39 4.73 -15.14 -3.28
CA ARG A 39 4.59 -14.86 -1.84
C ARG A 39 3.31 -14.11 -1.51
N VAL A 40 2.93 -13.12 -2.31
CA VAL A 40 1.66 -12.39 -2.16
C VAL A 40 0.49 -13.35 -2.24
N LYS A 41 0.46 -14.22 -3.26
CA LYS A 41 -0.64 -15.18 -3.45
C LYS A 41 -0.70 -16.24 -2.35
N LYS A 42 0.46 -16.69 -1.84
CA LYS A 42 0.55 -17.79 -0.88
C LYS A 42 0.43 -17.36 0.58
N GLU A 43 1.02 -16.24 0.95
CA GLU A 43 1.28 -15.88 2.35
C GLU A 43 0.73 -14.48 2.68
N TYR A 44 1.29 -13.43 2.07
CA TYR A 44 1.03 -12.06 2.51
C TYR A 44 -0.44 -11.65 2.35
N MET A 45 -1.07 -11.99 1.23
CA MET A 45 -2.48 -11.65 1.03
C MET A 45 -3.40 -12.32 2.06
N GLN A 46 -3.05 -13.50 2.57
CA GLN A 46 -3.84 -14.16 3.62
C GLN A 46 -3.56 -13.53 4.98
N SER A 47 -2.29 -13.22 5.30
CA SER A 47 -1.94 -12.58 6.56
C SER A 47 -2.56 -11.20 6.70
N GLU A 48 -2.52 -10.38 5.64
CA GLU A 48 -3.06 -9.02 5.66
C GLU A 48 -4.59 -9.02 5.83
N LYS A 49 -5.30 -9.93 5.16
CA LYS A 49 -6.76 -10.08 5.33
C LYS A 49 -7.17 -10.52 6.73
N ASN A 50 -6.33 -11.29 7.41
CA ASN A 50 -6.60 -11.73 8.77
C ASN A 50 -6.35 -10.61 9.79
N LYS A 51 -5.42 -9.71 9.50
CA LYS A 51 -5.09 -8.56 10.35
C LYS A 51 -6.04 -7.39 10.15
N ASP A 52 -6.38 -7.09 8.90
CA ASP A 52 -7.21 -5.94 8.54
C ASP A 52 -8.32 -6.30 7.53
N LYS A 53 -9.55 -5.99 7.94
CA LYS A 53 -10.79 -6.24 7.21
C LYS A 53 -10.88 -5.41 5.93
N ASN A 54 -10.16 -4.29 5.84
CA ASN A 54 -10.09 -3.44 4.65
C ASN A 54 -9.57 -4.20 3.43
N PHE A 55 -8.66 -5.17 3.62
CA PHE A 55 -8.13 -6.04 2.56
C PHE A 55 -9.11 -7.14 2.11
N THR A 56 -10.28 -7.26 2.75
CA THR A 56 -11.34 -8.19 2.36
C THR A 56 -12.39 -7.55 1.45
N LEU A 57 -12.23 -6.27 1.12
CA LEU A 57 -13.21 -5.51 0.36
C LEU A 57 -13.40 -6.08 -1.05
N LYS A 58 -14.65 -6.09 -1.50
CA LYS A 58 -15.04 -6.55 -2.83
C LYS A 58 -15.52 -5.37 -3.66
N ARG A 59 -15.01 -5.26 -4.88
CA ARG A 59 -15.52 -4.29 -5.85
C ARG A 59 -16.97 -4.61 -6.20
N LYS A 60 -17.81 -3.57 -6.31
CA LYS A 60 -19.20 -3.73 -6.76
C LYS A 60 -19.23 -4.37 -8.15
N LYS A 61 -20.23 -5.23 -8.38
CA LYS A 61 -20.43 -5.92 -9.66
C LYS A 61 -20.62 -4.87 -10.77
N GLY A 62 -19.91 -5.03 -11.87
CA GLY A 62 -19.94 -4.11 -13.00
C GLY A 62 -19.01 -4.61 -14.11
N LYS A 63 -19.06 -3.96 -15.28
CA LYS A 63 -18.16 -4.30 -16.39
C LYS A 63 -16.71 -4.15 -15.94
N ARG A 64 -15.90 -5.18 -16.19
CA ARG A 64 -14.45 -5.10 -15.96
C ARG A 64 -13.89 -4.09 -16.97
N PRO A 65 -13.03 -3.15 -16.53
CA PRO A 65 -12.33 -2.28 -17.48
C PRO A 65 -11.46 -3.14 -18.40
N SER A 66 -11.46 -2.82 -19.70
CA SER A 66 -10.61 -3.51 -20.68
C SER A 66 -9.17 -3.06 -20.48
N THR A 67 -8.41 -3.84 -19.71
CA THR A 67 -7.02 -3.54 -19.31
C THR A 67 -6.20 -4.82 -19.30
N SER A 68 -4.89 -4.69 -19.46
CA SER A 68 -3.94 -5.82 -19.31
C SER A 68 -3.73 -6.24 -17.85
N LEU A 69 -4.26 -5.49 -16.89
CA LEU A 69 -4.07 -5.73 -15.47
C LEU A 69 -4.82 -6.97 -14.98
N GLU A 70 -4.19 -7.71 -14.08
CA GLU A 70 -4.81 -8.82 -13.36
C GLU A 70 -5.90 -8.32 -12.40
N LYS A 71 -6.76 -9.24 -11.95
CA LYS A 71 -7.90 -8.88 -11.10
C LYS A 71 -7.42 -8.23 -9.79
N GLU A 72 -6.36 -8.76 -9.20
CA GLU A 72 -5.76 -8.33 -7.95
C GLU A 72 -5.15 -6.93 -8.08
N GLN A 73 -4.49 -6.64 -9.19
CA GLN A 73 -3.93 -5.32 -9.49
C GLN A 73 -5.04 -4.26 -9.63
N ILE A 74 -6.11 -4.57 -10.36
CA ILE A 74 -7.28 -3.69 -10.47
C ILE A 74 -7.93 -3.47 -9.09
N MET A 75 -8.01 -4.52 -8.27
CA MET A 75 -8.55 -4.41 -6.92
C MET A 75 -7.68 -3.52 -6.02
N ALA A 76 -6.35 -3.64 -6.10
CA ALA A 76 -5.43 -2.80 -5.32
C ALA A 76 -5.60 -1.32 -5.65
N ILE A 77 -5.62 -0.97 -6.95
CA ILE A 77 -5.89 0.41 -7.40
C ILE A 77 -7.26 0.88 -6.92
N TYR A 78 -8.29 0.05 -7.09
CA TYR A 78 -9.65 0.38 -6.65
C TYR A 78 -9.69 0.72 -5.16
N VAL A 79 -9.13 -0.16 -4.31
CA VAL A 79 -9.12 0.00 -2.85
C VAL A 79 -8.35 1.24 -2.42
N TYR A 80 -7.21 1.53 -3.04
CA TYR A 80 -6.42 2.73 -2.75
C TYR A 80 -7.18 4.04 -3.07
N THR A 81 -8.05 4.02 -4.08
CA THR A 81 -8.81 5.21 -4.51
C THR A 81 -10.21 5.33 -3.88
N LEU A 82 -10.55 4.48 -2.91
CA LEU A 82 -11.87 4.52 -2.29
C LEU A 82 -11.99 5.64 -1.26
N ASP A 83 -13.11 6.36 -1.32
CA ASP A 83 -13.45 7.35 -0.29
C ASP A 83 -13.85 6.69 1.04
N ASN A 84 -14.35 5.46 1.01
CA ASN A 84 -14.78 4.72 2.20
C ASN A 84 -14.66 3.20 1.98
N PRO A 85 -13.85 2.48 2.79
CA PRO A 85 -12.92 3.01 3.78
C PRO A 85 -11.75 3.78 3.14
N LYS A 86 -11.24 4.79 3.83
CA LYS A 86 -10.18 5.69 3.36
C LYS A 86 -8.80 5.14 3.71
N ILE A 87 -8.43 4.04 3.04
CA ILE A 87 -7.26 3.22 3.34
C ILE A 87 -5.94 3.88 2.90
N ASP A 88 -5.99 4.82 1.95
CA ASP A 88 -4.83 5.56 1.47
C ASP A 88 -4.10 6.32 2.58
N LEU A 89 -4.83 6.83 3.58
CA LEU A 89 -4.22 7.52 4.72
C LEU A 89 -3.37 6.56 5.56
N ASP A 90 -3.94 5.42 5.95
CA ASP A 90 -3.25 4.42 6.77
C ASP A 90 -2.06 3.80 6.02
N LEU A 91 -2.21 3.57 4.71
CA LEU A 91 -1.13 3.06 3.87
C LEU A 91 0.01 4.07 3.70
N ASN A 92 -0.29 5.33 3.43
CA ASN A 92 0.73 6.37 3.21
C ASN A 92 1.45 6.78 4.50
N GLU A 93 0.89 6.48 5.67
CA GLU A 93 1.57 6.65 6.96
C GLU A 93 2.52 5.48 7.28
N ALA A 94 2.18 4.27 6.83
CA ALA A 94 2.97 3.06 7.09
C ALA A 94 4.11 2.81 6.09
N VAL A 95 4.04 3.45 4.92
CA VAL A 95 5.00 3.37 3.80
C VAL A 95 5.92 4.58 3.82
#